data_AF-A0A067PHJ2-F1
#
_entry.id   AF-A0A067PHJ2-F1
#
_cell.length_a   1.000
_cell.length_b   1.000
_cell.length_c   1.000
_cell.angle_alpha   90.00
_cell.angle_beta   90.00
_cell.angle_gamma   90.00
#
_symmetry.space_group_name_H-M   'P 1'
#
loop_
_entity.id
_entity.type
_entity.pdbx_description
1 polymer ?
#
loop_
_entity_poly.entity_id
_entity_poly.type
_entity_poly.pdbx_seq_one_letter_code
_entity_poly.pdbx_strand_id
1 'polypeptide(L)'
;MMFDDRYYNVTIHDLSIEDLQLPMGSRTTGCFLSFHINGHERRVSTIKQAPNPSWDGEEWKLEVKKGESIEVIAIHKGRTRD
;
A
#
# COMPACT_ATOMS: atom_id res chain seq x y z
N MET A 1 -28.35 5.91 -18.29
CA MET A 1 -27.41 6.60 -17.38
C MET A 1 -26.16 6.88 -18.18
N MET A 2 -25.76 8.13 -18.35
CA MET A 2 -24.44 8.45 -18.92
C MET A 2 -23.41 8.24 -17.82
N PHE A 3 -22.51 7.27 -18.00
CA PHE A 3 -21.34 7.16 -17.15
C PHE A 3 -20.42 8.33 -17.50
N ASP A 4 -20.17 9.15 -16.50
CA ASP A 4 -19.24 10.26 -16.56
C ASP A 4 -17.83 9.65 -16.51
N ASP A 5 -17.22 9.42 -17.67
CA ASP A 5 -15.89 8.80 -17.85
C ASP A 5 -14.74 9.71 -17.41
N ARG A 6 -14.96 10.54 -16.37
CA ARG A 6 -13.92 11.39 -15.81
C ARG A 6 -12.97 10.53 -14.97
N TYR A 7 -11.73 10.47 -15.44
CA TYR A 7 -10.61 9.90 -14.72
C TYR A 7 -9.86 11.01 -13.97
N TYR A 8 -9.36 10.65 -12.79
CA TYR A 8 -8.50 11.47 -11.96
C TYR A 8 -7.15 10.80 -11.85
N ASN A 9 -6.09 11.55 -12.11
CA ASN A 9 -4.72 11.12 -11.80
C ASN A 9 -4.43 11.49 -10.35
N VAL A 10 -4.25 10.49 -9.52
CA VAL A 10 -3.88 10.65 -8.12
C VAL A 10 -2.43 10.23 -7.96
N THR A 11 -1.63 11.10 -7.35
CA THR A 11 -0.26 10.76 -6.96
C THR A 11 -0.17 10.69 -5.45
N ILE A 12 0.35 9.58 -4.95
CA ILE A 12 0.65 9.36 -3.53
C ILE A 12 2.17 9.38 -3.38
N HIS A 13 2.65 10.08 -2.35
CA HIS A 13 4.07 10.26 -2.05
C HIS A 13 4.34 9.96 -0.57
N ASP A 14 5.60 9.60 -0.27
CA ASP A 14 6.18 9.65 1.08
C ASP A 14 5.32 8.98 2.16
N LEU A 15 4.92 7.73 1.93
CA LEU A 15 4.20 6.95 2.93
C LEU A 15 5.17 6.34 3.95
N SER A 16 4.72 6.30 5.19
CA SER A 16 5.39 5.61 6.29
C SER A 16 4.36 4.89 7.16
N ILE A 17 4.85 3.91 7.93
CA ILE A 17 4.10 3.29 9.01
C ILE A 17 4.90 3.53 10.29
N GLU A 18 4.21 3.95 11.35
CA GLU A 18 4.77 4.09 12.68
C GLU A 18 4.38 2.88 13.54
N ASP A 19 5.31 2.43 14.38
CA ASP A 19 5.11 1.40 15.38
C ASP A 19 4.53 0.09 14.83
N LEU A 20 5.04 -0.38 13.69
CA LEU A 20 4.66 -1.66 13.10
C LEU A 20 5.00 -2.79 14.08
N GLN A 21 3.94 -3.33 14.69
CA GLN A 21 4.06 -4.44 15.64
C GLN A 21 4.41 -5.73 14.91
N LEU A 22 5.33 -6.49 15.50
CA LEU A 22 5.63 -7.85 15.04
C LEU A 22 4.40 -8.74 15.25
N PRO A 23 3.88 -9.42 14.22
CA PRO A 23 2.90 -10.47 14.42
C PRO A 23 3.49 -11.58 15.29
N MET A 24 2.64 -12.18 16.12
CA MET A 24 3.05 -13.31 16.96
C MET A 24 3.72 -14.40 16.12
N GLY A 25 4.91 -14.83 16.55
CA GLY A 25 5.67 -15.88 15.88
C GLY A 25 6.52 -15.43 14.70
N SER A 26 6.52 -14.15 14.33
CA SER A 26 7.45 -13.61 13.33
C SER A 26 8.77 -13.13 13.94
N ARG A 27 9.87 -13.32 13.19
CA ARG A 27 11.21 -12.79 13.56
C ARG A 27 11.55 -11.45 12.92
N THR A 28 10.77 -11.01 11.93
CA THR A 28 11.13 -9.88 11.07
C THR A 28 9.93 -8.96 10.86
N THR A 29 10.13 -7.65 10.93
CA THR A 29 9.14 -6.62 10.60
C THR A 29 9.16 -6.31 9.10
N GLY A 30 9.02 -7.34 8.26
CA GLY A 30 8.89 -7.11 6.81
C GLY A 30 7.50 -6.60 6.49
N CYS A 31 7.38 -5.46 5.84
CA CYS A 31 6.10 -4.92 5.38
C CYS A 31 6.21 -4.32 3.99
N PHE A 32 5.13 -4.41 3.22
CA PHE A 32 4.94 -3.70 1.97
C PHE A 32 3.52 -3.13 1.89
N LEU A 33 3.31 -2.17 0.98
CA LEU A 33 2.03 -1.55 0.73
C LEU A 33 1.42 -2.14 -0.55
N SER A 34 0.14 -2.48 -0.52
CA SER A 34 -0.65 -2.78 -1.71
C SER A 34 -1.69 -1.69 -1.94
N PHE A 35 -1.78 -1.21 -3.17
CA PHE A 35 -2.69 -0.15 -3.58
C PHE A 35 -3.82 -0.75 -4.41
N HIS A 36 -5.04 -0.64 -3.92
CA HIS A 36 -6.23 -1.17 -4.56
C HIS A 36 -7.11 -0.04 -5.09
N ILE A 37 -7.77 -0.28 -6.21
CA ILE A 37 -8.82 0.60 -6.75
C ILE A 37 -10.07 -0.25 -6.95
N ASN A 38 -11.16 0.13 -6.29
CA ASN A 38 -12.43 -0.62 -6.32
C ASN A 38 -12.22 -2.12 -5.97
N GLY A 39 -11.44 -2.38 -4.91
CA GLY A 39 -11.12 -3.73 -4.42
C GLY A 39 -10.05 -4.50 -5.22
N HIS A 40 -9.63 -4.02 -6.39
CA HIS A 40 -8.62 -4.67 -7.22
C HIS A 40 -7.22 -4.11 -6.97
N GLU A 41 -6.25 -4.99 -6.67
CA GLU A 41 -4.84 -4.61 -6.57
C GLU A 41 -4.34 -4.05 -7.91
N ARG A 42 -3.68 -2.89 -7.85
CA ARG A 42 -3.10 -2.21 -9.02
C ARG A 42 -1.59 -2.07 -8.96
N ARG A 43 -1.05 -1.84 -7.76
CA ARG A 43 0.37 -1.57 -7.52
C ARG A 43 0.77 -2.15 -6.16
N VAL A 44 2.04 -2.51 -6.05
CA VAL A 44 2.65 -3.03 -4.82
C VAL A 44 3.98 -2.32 -4.61
N SER A 45 4.27 -1.89 -3.39
CA SER A 45 5.55 -1.27 -3.04
C SER A 45 6.64 -2.31 -2.77
N THR A 46 7.88 -1.84 -2.65
CA THR A 46 8.98 -2.69 -2.19
C THR A 46 8.80 -3.06 -0.72
N ILE A 47 9.28 -4.23 -0.33
CA ILE A 47 9.28 -4.64 1.09
C ILE A 47 10.35 -3.85 1.83
N LYS A 48 9.98 -3.26 2.96
CA LYS A 48 10.90 -2.64 3.92
C LYS A 48 10.92 -3.47 5.20
N GLN A 49 12.10 -3.64 5.79
CA GLN A 49 12.29 -4.41 7.02
C GLN A 49 12.65 -3.46 8.16
N ALA A 50 11.65 -2.82 8.75
CA ALA A 50 11.83 -1.92 9.88
C ALA A 50 10.55 -1.87 10.73
N PRO A 51 10.64 -1.58 12.04
CA PRO A 51 9.47 -1.26 12.85
C PRO A 51 8.77 0.04 12.40
N ASN A 52 9.52 0.94 11.77
CA ASN A 52 9.00 2.19 11.22
C ASN A 52 9.38 2.27 9.72
N PRO A 53 8.76 1.45 8.84
CA PRO A 53 9.13 1.45 7.43
C PRO A 53 8.66 2.74 6.76
N SER A 54 9.55 3.33 5.95
CA SER A 54 9.22 4.47 5.08
C SER A 54 9.57 4.16 3.63
N TRP A 55 8.84 4.82 2.74
CA TRP A 55 9.04 4.81 1.28
C TRP A 55 9.29 6.25 0.80
N ASP A 56 10.15 6.96 1.53
CA ASP A 56 10.49 8.35 1.24
C ASP A 56 11.10 8.46 -0.17
N GLY A 57 10.61 9.41 -0.95
CA GLY A 57 11.02 9.61 -2.35
C GLY A 57 10.39 8.63 -3.35
N GLU A 58 9.56 7.67 -2.91
CA GLU A 58 8.75 6.85 -3.82
C GLU A 58 7.44 7.57 -4.18
N GLU A 59 7.00 7.41 -5.44
CA GLU A 59 5.74 7.95 -5.93
C GLU A 59 4.88 6.87 -6.58
N TRP A 60 3.58 6.90 -6.33
CA TRP A 60 2.60 6.03 -6.97
C TRP A 60 1.55 6.85 -7.70
N LYS A 61 1.55 6.73 -9.02
CA LYS A 61 0.56 7.33 -9.91
C LYS A 61 -0.55 6.33 -10.18
N LEU A 62 -1.76 6.69 -9.76
CA LEU A 62 -2.97 5.88 -9.85
C LEU A 62 -4.01 6.63 -10.68
N GLU A 63 -4.65 5.93 -11.60
CA GLU A 63 -5.77 6.45 -12.37
C GLU A 63 -7.08 5.94 -11.75
N VAL A 64 -7.96 6.85 -11.37
CA VAL A 64 -9.19 6.54 -10.61
C VAL A 64 -10.40 7.12 -11.34
N LYS A 65 -11.46 6.34 -11.53
CA LYS A 65 -12.72 6.84 -12.09
C LYS A 65 -13.58 7.50 -11.01
N LYS A 66 -14.49 8.36 -11.44
CA LYS A 66 -15.52 8.93 -10.57
C LYS A 66 -16.25 7.83 -9.79
N GLY A 67 -16.24 7.94 -8.46
CA GLY A 67 -16.92 7.01 -7.56
C GLY A 67 -16.08 5.80 -7.12
N GLU A 68 -14.88 5.61 -7.67
CA GLU A 68 -13.94 4.61 -7.18
C GLU A 68 -13.17 5.13 -5.95
N SER A 69 -12.85 4.23 -5.03
CA SER A 69 -11.97 4.49 -3.89
C SER A 69 -10.56 3.95 -4.16
N ILE A 70 -9.56 4.61 -3.58
CA ILE A 70 -8.22 4.05 -3.39
C ILE A 70 -8.13 3.49 -1.98
N GLU A 71 -7.67 2.26 -1.86
CA GLU A 71 -7.33 1.63 -0.58
C GLU A 71 -5.83 1.37 -0.55
N VAL A 72 -5.17 1.72 0.55
CA VAL A 72 -3.75 1.42 0.78
C VAL A 72 -3.67 0.44 1.94
N ILE A 73 -3.15 -0.75 1.67
CA ILE A 73 -3.15 -1.88 2.59
C ILE A 73 -1.70 -2.19 2.96
N ALA A 74 -1.37 -2.09 4.24
CA ALA A 74 -0.08 -2.54 4.77
C ALA A 74 -0.12 -4.05 5.02
N ILE A 75 0.79 -4.80 4.38
CA ILE A 75 0.84 -6.25 4.46
C ILE A 75 2.17 -6.65 5.10
N HIS A 76 2.10 -7.41 6.19
CA HIS A 76 3.28 -7.99 6.80
C HIS A 76 3.74 -9.23 6.01
N LYS A 77 5.03 -9.30 5.72
CA LYS A 77 5.70 -10.43 5.08
C LYS A 77 6.97 -10.76 5.85
N GLY A 78 6.80 -11.34 7.03
CA GLY A 78 7.90 -11.89 7.80
C GLY A 78 8.07 -13.39 7.62
N ARG A 79 9.25 -13.90 8.00
CA ARG A 79 9.46 -15.34 8.13
C ARG A 79 8.72 -15.83 9.39
N THR A 80 7.87 -16.83 9.24
CA THR A 80 7.24 -17.56 10.34
C THR A 80 8.20 -18.60 10.90
N ARG A 81 7.99 -18.99 12.16
CA ARG A 81 8.69 -20.09 12.81
C ARG A 81 8.22 -21.40 12.14
N ASP A 82 9.16 -22.14 11.55
CA ASP A 82 8.94 -23.55 11.15
C ASP A 82 8.53 -24.40 12.36
#